data_AF-A0ABD7GJQ6-F1
#
_entry.id   AF-A0ABD7GJQ6-F1
#
_cell.length_a   1.000
_cell.length_b   1.000
_cell.length_c   1.000
_cell.angle_alpha   90.00
_cell.angle_beta   90.00
_cell.angle_gamma   90.00
#
_symmetry.space_group_name_H-M   'P 1'
#
loop_
_entity.id
_entity.type
_entity.pdbx_description
1 polymer ?
#
loop_
_entity_poly.entity_id
_entity_poly.type
_entity_poly.pdbx_seq_one_letter_code
_entity_poly.pdbx_strand_id
1 'polypeptide(L)' 'VDDPDIEEFLKLVRVCPAALYKIDEDGKKSFDYAGCLECGTCRIACEGTIVKKWENPRPTMGVEYRFG' A
#
# COMPACT_ATOMS: atom_id res chain seq x y z
N VAL A 1 -0.15 -12.34 -3.10
CA VAL A 1 -1.37 -13.14 -2.87
C VAL A 1 -2.14 -13.03 -4.16
N ASP A 2 -2.33 -14.14 -4.87
CA ASP A 2 -2.82 -14.07 -6.26
C ASP A 2 -4.31 -13.73 -6.34
N ASP A 3 -5.04 -13.95 -5.23
CA ASP A 3 -6.37 -13.35 -4.98
C ASP A 3 -6.53 -13.04 -3.48
N PRO A 4 -6.41 -11.76 -3.06
CA PRO A 4 -6.55 -11.40 -1.67
C PRO A 4 -8.02 -11.35 -1.22
N ASP A 5 -8.29 -11.79 0.01
CA ASP A 5 -9.60 -11.57 0.63
C ASP A 5 -10.01 -10.08 0.58
N ILE A 6 -11.28 -9.82 0.27
CA ILE A 6 -11.77 -8.46 0.04
C ILE A 6 -11.78 -7.63 1.32
N GLU A 7 -12.06 -8.23 2.46
CA GLU A 7 -12.09 -7.53 3.75
C GLU A 7 -10.69 -7.08 4.15
N GLU A 8 -9.70 -7.96 3.97
CA GLU A 8 -8.29 -7.63 4.19
C GLU A 8 -7.80 -6.54 3.21
N PHE A 9 -8.19 -6.59 1.93
CA PHE A 9 -7.82 -5.55 0.98
C PHE A 9 -8.43 -4.19 1.31
N LEU A 10 -9.68 -4.16 1.80
CA LEU A 10 -10.34 -2.92 2.21
C LEU A 10 -9.63 -2.24 3.40
N LYS A 11 -8.92 -2.97 4.25
CA LYS A 11 -8.06 -2.35 5.28
C LYS A 11 -6.98 -1.49 4.61
N LEU A 12 -6.30 -2.02 3.59
CA LEU A 12 -5.26 -1.29 2.85
C LEU A 12 -5.79 -0.01 2.19
N VAL A 13 -6.99 -0.08 1.60
CA VAL A 13 -7.68 1.07 0.99
C VAL A 13 -7.95 2.16 2.03
N ARG A 14 -8.39 1.79 3.23
CA ARG A 14 -8.74 2.73 4.30
C ARG A 14 -7.53 3.37 4.97
N VAL A 15 -6.44 2.62 5.15
CA VAL A 15 -5.29 3.06 5.96
C VAL A 15 -4.19 3.74 5.15
N CYS A 16 -4.17 3.60 3.82
CA CYS A 16 -3.15 4.22 3.00
C CYS A 16 -3.45 5.72 2.80
N PRO A 17 -2.64 6.63 3.38
CA PRO A 17 -2.90 8.07 3.27
C PRO A 17 -2.74 8.62 1.85
N ALA A 18 -2.02 7.91 0.99
CA ALA A 18 -1.80 8.27 -0.42
C ALA A 18 -2.82 7.66 -1.39
N ALA A 19 -3.83 6.92 -0.88
CA ALA A 19 -4.89 6.30 -1.68
C ALA A 19 -4.38 5.41 -2.83
N LEU A 20 -3.33 4.64 -2.56
CA LEU A 20 -2.63 3.84 -3.59
C LEU A 20 -3.21 2.45 -3.81
N TYR A 21 -3.99 1.94 -2.86
CA TYR A 21 -4.75 0.70 -3.02
C TYR A 21 -6.14 1.02 -3.55
N LYS A 22 -6.54 0.39 -4.66
CA LYS A 22 -7.82 0.66 -5.33
C LYS A 22 -8.51 -0.65 -5.71
N ILE A 23 -9.84 -0.59 -5.70
CA ILE A 23 -10.72 -1.60 -6.30
C ILE A 23 -11.49 -0.84 -7.38
N ASP A 24 -11.41 -1.28 -8.64
CA ASP A 24 -12.18 -0.67 -9.74
C ASP A 24 -13.61 -1.25 -9.83
N GLU A 25 -14.39 -0.77 -10.80
CA GLU A 25 -15.78 -1.17 -11.01
C GLU A 25 -15.93 -2.67 -11.31
N ASP A 26 -14.91 -3.29 -11.90
CA ASP A 26 -14.86 -4.72 -12.20
C ASP A 26 -14.38 -5.55 -10.98
N GLY A 27 -14.14 -4.91 -9.83
CA GLY A 27 -13.65 -5.55 -8.62
C GLY A 27 -12.15 -5.87 -8.63
N LYS A 28 -11.40 -5.37 -9.63
CA LYS A 28 -9.97 -5.61 -9.74
C LYS A 28 -9.21 -4.76 -8.73
N LYS A 29 -8.40 -5.46 -7.95
CA LYS A 29 -7.53 -4.90 -6.91
C LYS A 29 -6.22 -4.43 -7.53
N SER A 30 -5.79 -3.21 -7.22
CA SER A 30 -4.53 -2.65 -7.72
C SER A 30 -3.80 -1.85 -6.64
N PHE A 31 -2.48 -1.77 -6.77
CA PHE A 31 -1.60 -0.98 -5.91
C PHE A 31 -0.59 -0.23 -6.76
N ASP A 32 -0.46 1.08 -6.53
CA ASP A 32 0.56 1.93 -7.17
C ASP A 32 1.68 2.26 -6.18
N TYR A 33 2.86 1.68 -6.36
CA TYR A 33 4.00 1.91 -5.46
C TYR A 33 4.69 3.27 -5.71
N ALA A 34 4.50 3.90 -6.88
CA ALA A 34 5.23 5.10 -7.25
C ALA A 34 4.82 6.32 -6.41
N GLY A 35 3.58 6.34 -5.91
CA GLY A 35 3.09 7.37 -4.98
C GLY A 35 3.29 7.06 -3.50
N CYS A 36 4.00 5.97 -3.15
CA CYS A 36 4.16 5.54 -1.76
C CYS A 36 4.92 6.58 -0.93
N LEU A 37 4.29 7.04 0.16
CA LEU A 37 4.91 7.98 1.10
C LEU A 37 5.86 7.30 2.10
N GLU A 38 6.13 6.01 1.95
CA GLU A 38 6.99 5.23 2.84
C GLU A 38 6.60 5.23 4.33
N CYS A 39 5.39 5.71 4.66
CA CYS A 39 4.90 5.86 6.03
C CYS A 39 4.74 4.54 6.81
N GLY A 40 4.67 3.40 6.12
CA GLY A 40 4.58 2.07 6.74
C GLY A 40 3.23 1.69 7.33
N THR A 41 2.18 2.52 7.19
CA THR A 41 0.84 2.21 7.76
C THR A 41 0.28 0.89 7.25
N CYS A 42 0.39 0.62 5.94
CA CYS A 42 -0.05 -0.63 5.35
C CYS A 42 0.74 -1.84 5.87
N ARG A 43 2.04 -1.67 6.17
CA ARG A 43 2.85 -2.70 6.83
C ARG A 43 2.29 -2.98 8.22
N ILE A 44 2.20 -1.97 9.07
CA ILE A 44 1.80 -2.15 10.48
C ILE A 44 0.37 -2.73 10.59
N ALA A 45 -0.57 -2.24 9.79
CA ALA A 45 -1.97 -2.64 9.89
C ALA A 45 -2.26 -4.04 9.32
N CYS A 46 -1.42 -4.54 8.41
CA CYS A 46 -1.72 -5.74 7.62
C CYS A 46 -0.52 -6.72 7.49
N GLU A 47 0.51 -6.54 8.30
CA GLU A 47 1.61 -7.49 8.44
C GLU A 47 1.08 -8.81 9.03
N GLY A 48 1.51 -9.93 8.46
CA GLY A 48 1.00 -11.26 8.82
C GLY A 48 -0.35 -11.62 8.18
N THR A 49 -1.01 -10.68 7.48
CA THR A 49 -2.22 -10.97 6.70
C THR A 49 -1.96 -10.83 5.20
N ILE A 50 -2.39 -9.72 4.59
CA ILE A 50 -2.34 -9.48 3.15
C ILE A 50 -1.00 -8.86 2.69
N VAL A 51 -0.31 -8.14 3.57
CA VAL A 51 1.02 -7.57 3.28
C VAL A 51 2.08 -8.61 3.64
N LYS A 52 2.55 -9.33 2.61
CA LYS A 52 3.62 -10.34 2.76
C LYS A 52 5.00 -9.72 2.94
N LYS A 53 5.26 -8.58 2.28
CA LYS A 53 6.57 -7.93 2.26
C LYS A 53 6.38 -6.44 2.07
N TRP A 54 7.15 -5.67 2.83
CA TRP A 54 7.28 -4.24 2.68
C TRP A 54 8.75 -3.88 2.84
N GLU A 55 9.29 -3.16 1.87
CA GLU A 55 10.69 -2.76 1.84
C GLU A 55 10.77 -1.29 1.47
N ASN A 56 11.74 -0.60 2.07
CA ASN A 56 12.08 0.74 1.63
C ASN A 56 12.57 0.71 0.18
N PRO A 57 12.31 1.79 -0.59
CA PRO A 57 12.90 1.95 -1.90
C PRO A 57 14.42 2.04 -1.80
N ARG A 58 15.09 1.86 -2.95
CA ARG A 58 16.54 2.00 -3.05
C ARG A 58 16.96 3.46 -2.76
N PRO A 59 18.25 3.70 -2.43
CA PRO A 59 18.76 5.06 -2.31
C PRO A 59 18.36 5.93 -3.51
N THR A 60 18.03 7.20 -3.24
CA THR A 60 17.58 8.20 -4.22
C THR A 60 16.28 7.84 -4.97
N MET A 61 15.51 6.87 -4.49
CA MET A 61 14.18 6.51 -5.00
C MET A 61 13.15 6.69 -3.88
N GLY A 62 11.90 6.93 -4.25
CA GLY A 62 10.80 7.08 -3.30
C GLY A 62 10.44 8.53 -3.03
N VAL A 63 9.92 8.80 -1.83
CA VAL A 63 9.42 10.13 -1.46
C VAL A 63 10.56 11.05 -1.04
N GLU A 64 10.52 12.31 -1.51
CA GLU A 64 11.43 13.37 -1.09
C GLU A 64 10.64 14.53 -0.47
N TYR A 65 10.79 14.69 0.85
CA TYR A 65 10.13 15.77 1.59
C TYR A 65 10.96 17.06 1.53
N ARG A 66 10.38 18.15 1.05
CA ARG A 66 11.06 19.46 0.97
C ARG A 66 11.05 20.23 2.29
N PHE A 67 9.98 20.08 3.08
CA PHE A 67 9.76 20.85 4.30
C PHE A 67 9.33 20.01 5.51
N GLY A 68 9.30 18.68 5.38
CA GLY A 68 8.77 17.77 6.40
C GLY A 68 7.26 17.80 6.46
#